data_AF-A0A9K3DPK9-F1
#
_entry.id   AF-A0A9K3DPK9-F1
#
_cell.length_a   1.000
_cell.length_b   1.000
_cell.length_c   1.000
_cell.angle_alpha   90.00
_cell.angle_beta   90.00
_cell.angle_gamma   90.00
#
_symmetry.space_group_name_H-M   'P 1'
#
loop_
_entity.id
_entity.type
_entity.pdbx_description
1 polymer ?
#
loop_
_entity_poly.entity_id
_entity_poly.type
_entity_poly.pdbx_seq_one_letter_code
_entity_poly.pdbx_strand_id
1 'polypeptide(L)'
;MVYHRPPWTVMQGDDISNDPAACKEILGGLGTPFEVERARAAPRELRINQLSSMLVGTSIVANAILEDYKVLGRREEEAARMRAEAEKLVEAARVGAEQLEKDKAAFEQQKQTSEWAAAAQLKQVRTLAKLLADERKSWNEKMSNERKKWNASWAKQNDILFHARQELTNAKAANPTLSQEKAAAEAISVKALQAKADALKALGEAKEAGLVPQRPLKRPHRRRAVLPRLLKRRMRSAFAEVQAREVAVTDLTARVSAAEKRADAAAEAKDALVSSFNQLEADREWLRTHGIARIVEAIMNAPETASGLDLVKERAHDAGFKAGYNRCIGHINVLSVGGYTDKASGFRDVDTEGRLKAAVASFYDTPLACVGELDDCLGVADYVDRLRMLYPDVEEEEPAGGAGGDAGTSGTK
;
A
#
# COMPACT_ATOMS: atom_id res chain seq x y z
N MET A 1 4.56 -23.80 44.61
CA MET A 1 3.33 -24.50 44.15
C MET A 1 3.49 -25.97 44.52
N VAL A 2 2.47 -26.55 45.15
CA VAL A 2 2.49 -27.97 45.54
C VAL A 2 2.12 -28.81 44.32
N TYR A 3 3.04 -29.64 43.86
CA TYR A 3 2.72 -30.61 42.81
C TYR A 3 1.74 -31.65 43.37
N HIS A 4 0.60 -31.84 42.70
CA HIS A 4 -0.26 -32.99 42.95
C HIS A 4 0.51 -34.26 42.56
N ARG A 5 1.02 -34.97 43.58
CA ARG A 5 1.60 -36.30 43.39
C ARG A 5 0.43 -37.29 43.19
N PRO A 6 0.40 -38.09 42.11
CA PRO A 6 -0.62 -39.13 41.98
C PRO A 6 -0.50 -40.12 43.16
N PRO A 7 -1.60 -40.64 43.71
CA PRO A 7 -1.57 -41.44 44.93
C PRO A 7 -1.10 -42.89 44.72
N TRP A 8 -0.73 -43.28 43.49
CA TRP A 8 -0.22 -44.62 43.15
C TRP A 8 1.29 -44.59 42.87
N THR A 9 2.09 -44.97 43.88
CA THR A 9 3.46 -45.45 43.67
C THR A 9 3.43 -46.94 43.32
N VAL A 10 3.17 -47.25 42.05
CA VAL A 10 3.50 -48.58 41.49
C VAL A 10 4.81 -48.43 40.72
N MET A 11 5.87 -49.06 41.23
CA MET A 11 7.15 -49.11 40.53
C MET A 11 7.07 -50.16 39.41
N GLN A 12 7.84 -49.97 38.33
CA GLN A 12 8.02 -51.03 37.32
C GLN A 12 8.70 -52.24 37.96
N GLY A 13 7.91 -53.27 38.28
CA GLY A 13 8.38 -54.51 38.92
C GLY A 13 7.39 -55.16 39.88
N ASP A 14 6.41 -54.41 40.39
CA ASP A 14 5.41 -54.94 41.33
C ASP A 14 4.31 -55.73 40.58
N ASP A 15 4.59 -57.01 40.32
CA ASP A 15 3.63 -57.93 39.70
C ASP A 15 2.49 -58.29 40.66
N ILE A 16 1.24 -58.09 40.20
CA ILE A 16 0.00 -58.31 40.94
C ILE A 16 -0.14 -59.79 41.38
N SER A 17 0.63 -60.69 40.77
CA SER A 17 0.72 -62.10 41.16
C SER A 17 1.29 -62.34 42.57
N ASN A 18 2.14 -61.45 43.08
CA ASN A 18 3.03 -61.76 44.22
C ASN A 18 2.64 -61.11 45.56
N ASP A 19 1.84 -60.03 45.55
CA ASP A 19 1.25 -59.48 46.78
C ASP A 19 -0.28 -59.27 46.68
N PRO A 20 -1.09 -60.19 47.23
CA PRO A 20 -2.55 -60.04 47.30
C PRO A 20 -3.05 -58.88 48.18
N ALA A 21 -2.18 -58.18 48.93
CA ALA A 21 -2.57 -57.04 49.77
C ALA A 21 -2.95 -55.80 48.95
N ALA A 22 -2.27 -55.53 47.82
CA ALA A 22 -2.62 -54.41 46.93
C ALA A 22 -4.08 -54.51 46.42
N CYS A 23 -4.54 -55.73 46.11
CA CYS A 23 -5.93 -56.00 45.73
C CYS A 23 -6.93 -55.75 46.88
N LYS A 24 -6.53 -55.89 48.16
CA LYS A 24 -7.42 -55.59 49.29
C LYS A 24 -7.69 -54.10 49.44
N GLU A 25 -6.71 -53.25 49.17
CA GLU A 25 -6.87 -51.80 49.32
C GLU A 25 -7.72 -51.23 48.18
N ILE A 26 -7.47 -51.65 46.94
CA ILE A 26 -8.27 -51.28 45.75
C ILE A 26 -9.75 -51.73 45.90
N LEU A 27 -10.00 -52.93 46.42
CA LEU A 27 -11.36 -53.43 46.65
C LEU A 27 -12.00 -52.93 47.96
N GLY A 28 -11.23 -52.29 48.84
CA GLY A 28 -11.71 -51.79 50.13
C GLY A 28 -12.57 -50.53 50.02
N GLY A 29 -12.48 -49.77 48.92
CA GLY A 29 -13.18 -48.50 48.73
C GLY A 29 -14.37 -48.50 47.78
N LEU A 30 -14.71 -49.64 47.15
CA LEU A 30 -15.58 -49.69 45.96
C LEU A 30 -17.01 -50.25 46.17
N GLY A 31 -17.45 -50.46 47.40
CA GLY A 31 -18.83 -50.88 47.67
C GLY A 31 -19.20 -50.78 49.15
N THR A 32 -20.50 -50.66 49.42
CA THR A 32 -21.03 -50.75 50.78
C THR A 32 -20.73 -52.14 51.37
N PRO A 33 -20.64 -52.31 52.71
CA PRO A 33 -20.33 -53.61 53.32
C PRO A 33 -21.24 -54.74 52.83
N PHE A 34 -22.51 -54.42 52.57
CA PHE A 34 -23.52 -55.34 52.03
C PHE A 34 -23.22 -55.81 50.58
N GLU A 35 -22.66 -54.95 49.74
CA GLU A 35 -22.25 -55.32 48.37
C GLU A 35 -20.97 -56.17 48.40
N VAL A 36 -20.05 -55.88 49.31
CA VAL A 36 -18.85 -56.71 49.54
C VAL A 36 -19.22 -58.10 50.08
N GLU A 37 -20.18 -58.20 51.01
CA GLU A 37 -20.71 -59.48 51.50
C GLU A 37 -21.46 -60.24 50.40
N ARG A 38 -22.30 -59.57 49.61
CA ARG A 38 -22.99 -60.17 48.45
C ARG A 38 -21.99 -60.71 47.42
N ALA A 39 -20.92 -59.98 47.11
CA ALA A 39 -19.86 -60.43 46.22
C ALA A 39 -19.03 -61.59 46.80
N ARG A 40 -18.86 -61.65 48.13
CA ARG A 40 -18.21 -62.77 48.84
C ARG A 40 -19.10 -64.02 48.93
N ALA A 41 -20.42 -63.86 48.97
CA ALA A 41 -21.37 -64.95 48.91
C ALA A 41 -21.55 -65.53 47.49
N ALA A 42 -21.21 -64.75 46.45
CA ALA A 42 -21.28 -65.20 45.07
C ALA A 42 -20.27 -66.34 44.76
N PRO A 43 -20.64 -67.33 43.90
CA PRO A 43 -19.72 -68.38 43.44
C PRO A 43 -18.42 -67.83 42.86
N ARG A 44 -17.32 -68.57 42.98
CA ARG A 44 -15.96 -68.16 42.59
C ARG A 44 -15.91 -67.61 41.16
N GLU A 45 -16.60 -68.24 40.22
CA GLU A 45 -16.67 -67.84 38.81
C GLU A 45 -17.40 -66.52 38.60
N LEU A 46 -18.51 -66.28 39.30
CA LEU A 46 -19.24 -65.01 39.20
C LEU A 46 -18.37 -63.84 39.72
N ARG A 47 -17.62 -64.09 40.79
CA ARG A 47 -16.68 -63.13 41.38
C ARG A 47 -15.52 -62.81 40.44
N ILE A 48 -14.96 -63.83 39.79
CA ILE A 48 -13.92 -63.66 38.75
C ILE A 48 -14.49 -62.91 37.54
N ASN A 49 -15.71 -63.22 37.10
CA ASN A 49 -16.36 -62.53 35.97
C ASN A 49 -16.68 -61.06 36.28
N GLN A 50 -17.09 -60.73 37.51
CA GLN A 50 -17.29 -59.34 37.92
C GLN A 50 -15.96 -58.57 38.01
N LEU A 51 -14.95 -59.14 38.66
CA LEU A 51 -13.63 -58.50 38.78
C LEU A 51 -12.93 -58.34 37.41
N SER A 52 -13.03 -59.33 36.51
CA SER A 52 -12.50 -59.22 35.15
C SER A 52 -13.29 -58.24 34.29
N SER A 53 -14.62 -58.15 34.43
CA SER A 53 -15.40 -57.11 33.73
C SER A 53 -15.04 -55.71 34.23
N MET A 54 -14.78 -55.55 35.53
CA MET A 54 -14.26 -54.30 36.10
C MET A 54 -12.84 -53.98 35.60
N LEU A 55 -11.92 -54.96 35.59
CA LEU A 55 -10.55 -54.78 35.06
C LEU A 55 -10.54 -54.45 33.56
N VAL A 56 -11.37 -55.11 32.76
CA VAL A 56 -11.49 -54.83 31.32
C VAL A 56 -12.08 -53.45 31.13
N GLY A 57 -13.13 -53.08 31.87
CA GLY A 57 -13.71 -51.74 31.85
C GLY A 57 -12.70 -50.65 32.22
N THR A 58 -11.92 -50.83 33.30
CA THR A 58 -10.86 -49.87 33.65
C THR A 58 -9.71 -49.87 32.65
N SER A 59 -9.37 -50.99 32.01
CA SER A 59 -8.36 -51.02 30.94
C SER A 59 -8.79 -50.29 29.66
N ILE A 60 -10.07 -50.38 29.30
CA ILE A 60 -10.63 -49.65 28.14
C ILE A 60 -10.62 -48.14 28.43
N VAL A 61 -11.05 -47.74 29.63
CA VAL A 61 -11.01 -46.32 30.05
C VAL A 61 -9.57 -45.81 30.16
N ALA A 62 -8.63 -46.61 30.69
CA ALA A 62 -7.22 -46.24 30.76
C ALA A 62 -6.59 -46.08 29.36
N ASN A 63 -6.91 -46.97 28.42
CA ASN A 63 -6.44 -46.86 27.03
C ASN A 63 -7.03 -45.64 26.32
N ALA A 64 -8.32 -45.34 26.50
CA ALA A 64 -8.95 -44.13 25.96
C ALA A 64 -8.27 -42.86 26.51
N ILE A 65 -8.05 -42.79 27.82
CA ILE A 65 -7.31 -41.70 28.48
C ILE A 65 -5.89 -41.56 27.91
N LEU A 66 -5.18 -42.67 27.69
CA LEU A 66 -3.82 -42.65 27.12
C LEU A 66 -3.78 -42.15 25.67
N GLU A 67 -4.78 -42.49 24.84
CA GLU A 67 -4.88 -41.94 23.48
C GLU A 67 -5.25 -40.44 23.50
N ASP A 68 -6.16 -40.01 24.38
CA ASP A 68 -6.47 -38.59 24.56
C ASP A 68 -5.23 -37.79 24.99
N TYR A 69 -4.42 -38.32 25.92
CA TYR A 69 -3.13 -37.70 26.28
C TYR A 69 -2.14 -37.63 25.11
N LYS A 70 -2.09 -38.63 24.22
CA LYS A 70 -1.27 -38.55 23.00
C LYS A 70 -1.77 -37.51 22.00
N VAL A 71 -3.10 -37.36 21.87
CA VAL A 71 -3.71 -36.32 21.03
C VAL A 71 -3.41 -34.93 21.60
N LEU A 72 -3.51 -34.75 22.92
CA LEU A 72 -3.17 -33.51 23.61
C LEU A 72 -1.68 -33.17 23.44
N GLY A 73 -0.77 -34.13 23.60
CA GLY A 73 0.66 -33.91 23.39
C GLY A 73 0.98 -33.39 21.97
N ARG A 74 0.40 -33.99 20.92
CA ARG A 74 0.58 -33.50 19.54
C ARG A 74 0.04 -32.08 19.35
N ARG A 75 -1.11 -31.74 19.96
CA ARG A 75 -1.67 -30.39 19.94
C ARG A 75 -0.81 -29.37 20.70
N GLU A 76 -0.16 -29.77 21.78
CA GLU A 76 0.79 -28.91 22.51
C GLU A 76 2.06 -28.65 21.69
N GLU A 77 2.59 -29.65 20.99
CA GLU A 77 3.72 -29.51 20.05
C GLU A 77 3.36 -28.61 18.85
N GLU A 78 2.17 -28.77 18.27
CA GLU A 78 1.63 -27.88 17.23
C GLU A 78 1.48 -26.45 17.74
N ALA A 79 0.90 -26.25 18.93
CA ALA A 79 0.77 -24.93 19.54
C ALA A 79 2.13 -24.30 19.87
N ALA A 80 3.14 -25.09 20.26
CA ALA A 80 4.50 -24.60 20.45
C ALA A 80 5.15 -24.16 19.14
N ARG A 81 4.96 -24.93 18.05
CA ARG A 81 5.42 -24.58 16.70
C ARG A 81 4.80 -23.27 16.21
N MET A 82 3.47 -23.15 16.32
CA MET A 82 2.73 -21.95 15.90
C MET A 82 3.15 -20.70 16.71
N ARG A 83 3.44 -20.85 18.00
CA ARG A 83 4.01 -19.74 18.82
C ARG A 83 5.40 -19.34 18.33
N ALA A 84 6.29 -20.29 18.07
CA ALA A 84 7.63 -19.99 17.57
C ALA A 84 7.63 -19.37 16.15
N GLU A 85 6.65 -19.72 15.31
CA GLU A 85 6.42 -19.06 14.01
C GLU A 85 5.87 -17.63 14.18
N ALA A 86 4.90 -17.44 15.08
CA ALA A 86 4.38 -16.12 15.42
C ALA A 86 5.46 -15.19 16.01
N GLU A 87 6.33 -15.69 16.89
CA GLU A 87 7.45 -14.93 17.45
C GLU A 87 8.44 -14.47 16.37
N LYS A 88 8.75 -15.32 15.37
CA LYS A 88 9.58 -14.94 14.21
C LYS A 88 8.92 -13.83 13.38
N LEU A 89 7.60 -13.91 13.16
CA LEU A 89 6.84 -12.88 12.44
C LEU A 89 6.80 -11.56 13.21
N VAL A 90 6.65 -11.61 14.54
CA VAL A 90 6.70 -10.43 15.42
C VAL A 90 8.07 -9.78 15.40
N GLU A 91 9.16 -10.54 15.46
CA GLU A 91 10.51 -9.97 15.41
C GLU A 91 10.82 -9.40 14.00
N ALA A 92 10.39 -10.07 12.93
CA ALA A 92 10.49 -9.52 11.57
C ALA A 92 9.70 -8.21 11.42
N ALA A 93 8.49 -8.12 11.99
CA ALA A 93 7.71 -6.89 12.01
C ALA A 93 8.39 -5.78 12.85
N ARG A 94 9.02 -6.14 13.98
CA ARG A 94 9.78 -5.20 14.83
C ARG A 94 10.98 -4.62 14.09
N VAL A 95 11.77 -5.46 13.43
CA VAL A 95 12.90 -5.04 12.58
C VAL A 95 12.41 -4.17 11.42
N GLY A 96 11.30 -4.52 10.78
CA GLY A 96 10.67 -3.71 9.73
C GLY A 96 10.24 -2.33 10.23
N ALA A 97 9.62 -2.24 11.41
CA ALA A 97 9.23 -0.98 12.03
C ALA A 97 10.46 -0.10 12.39
N GLU A 98 11.51 -0.70 12.97
CA GLU A 98 12.77 0.00 13.25
C GLU A 98 13.45 0.53 11.98
N GLN A 99 13.35 -0.19 10.85
CA GLN A 99 13.87 0.28 9.57
C GLN A 99 13.04 1.43 9.01
N LEU A 100 11.70 1.33 9.05
CA LEU A 100 10.81 2.41 8.60
C LEU A 100 11.02 3.71 9.39
N GLU A 101 11.28 3.65 10.70
CA GLU A 101 11.62 4.85 11.47
C GLU A 101 12.98 5.46 11.09
N LYS A 102 13.99 4.63 10.78
CA LYS A 102 15.28 5.11 10.24
C LYS A 102 15.10 5.79 8.87
N ASP A 103 14.29 5.20 8.00
CA ASP A 103 14.03 5.72 6.65
C ASP A 103 13.24 7.03 6.71
N LYS A 104 12.24 7.15 7.60
CA LYS A 104 11.54 8.41 7.90
C LYS A 104 12.50 9.49 8.40
N ALA A 105 13.38 9.16 9.34
CA ALA A 105 14.37 10.10 9.87
C ALA A 105 15.35 10.57 8.79
N ALA A 106 15.81 9.67 7.92
CA ALA A 106 16.65 10.01 6.77
C ALA A 106 15.92 10.92 5.77
N PHE A 107 14.63 10.66 5.50
CA PHE A 107 13.81 11.49 4.63
C PHE A 107 13.60 12.92 5.18
N GLU A 108 13.28 13.07 6.47
CA GLU A 108 13.15 14.40 7.08
C GLU A 108 14.48 15.16 7.14
N GLN A 109 15.62 14.48 7.33
CA GLN A 109 16.95 15.09 7.16
C GLN A 109 17.17 15.58 5.73
N GLN A 110 16.86 14.76 4.72
CA GLN A 110 16.97 15.16 3.31
C GLN A 110 16.08 16.36 3.01
N LYS A 111 14.83 16.36 3.49
CA LYS A 111 13.89 17.48 3.36
C LYS A 111 14.45 18.76 3.98
N GLN A 112 14.98 18.72 5.21
CA GLN A 112 15.64 19.87 5.82
C GLN A 112 16.81 20.39 4.98
N THR A 113 17.67 19.52 4.44
CA THR A 113 18.76 19.98 3.54
C THR A 113 18.23 20.61 2.24
N SER A 114 17.10 20.12 1.71
CA SER A 114 16.45 20.69 0.53
C SER A 114 15.83 22.06 0.81
N GLU A 115 15.20 22.23 1.98
CA GLU A 115 14.66 23.52 2.44
C GLU A 115 15.77 24.54 2.69
N TRP A 116 16.90 24.11 3.28
CA TRP A 116 18.09 24.95 3.44
C TRP A 116 18.70 25.37 2.09
N ALA A 117 18.78 24.45 1.13
CA ALA A 117 19.24 24.76 -0.22
C ALA A 117 18.28 25.75 -0.93
N ALA A 118 16.96 25.55 -0.80
CA ALA A 118 15.95 26.46 -1.33
C ALA A 118 16.02 27.85 -0.68
N ALA A 119 16.21 27.92 0.64
CA ALA A 119 16.39 29.18 1.37
C ALA A 119 17.67 29.92 0.96
N ALA A 120 18.77 29.20 0.73
CA ALA A 120 20.02 29.76 0.23
C ALA A 120 19.86 30.32 -1.20
N GLN A 121 19.22 29.57 -2.11
CA GLN A 121 18.89 30.04 -3.46
C GLN A 121 17.98 31.27 -3.44
N LEU A 122 16.93 31.26 -2.62
CA LEU A 122 16.03 32.39 -2.44
C LEU A 122 16.75 33.64 -1.92
N LYS A 123 17.74 33.49 -1.04
CA LYS A 123 18.61 34.58 -0.56
C LYS A 123 19.52 35.12 -1.67
N GLN A 124 20.04 34.27 -2.55
CA GLN A 124 20.79 34.71 -3.74
C GLN A 124 19.89 35.49 -4.71
N VAL A 125 18.72 34.97 -5.05
CA VAL A 125 17.72 35.63 -5.92
C VAL A 125 17.30 36.99 -5.35
N ARG A 126 17.01 37.08 -4.05
CA ARG A 126 16.70 38.36 -3.38
C ARG A 126 17.84 39.36 -3.43
N THR A 127 19.10 38.91 -3.33
CA THR A 127 20.28 39.78 -3.46
C THR A 127 20.44 40.30 -4.88
N LEU A 128 20.31 39.43 -5.89
CA LEU A 128 20.37 39.80 -7.31
C LEU A 128 19.23 40.78 -7.69
N ALA A 129 18.02 40.55 -7.17
CA ALA A 129 16.88 41.45 -7.39
C ALA A 129 17.14 42.87 -6.82
N LYS A 130 17.78 42.98 -5.65
CA LYS A 130 18.19 44.29 -5.09
C LYS A 130 19.22 44.98 -5.98
N LEU A 131 20.28 44.27 -6.39
CA LEU A 131 21.31 44.83 -7.29
C LEU A 131 20.71 45.33 -8.60
N LEU A 132 19.78 44.59 -9.22
CA LEU A 132 19.08 45.02 -10.42
C LEU A 132 18.18 46.25 -10.19
N ALA A 133 17.55 46.37 -9.02
CA ALA A 133 16.77 47.55 -8.65
C ALA A 133 17.66 48.80 -8.47
N ASP A 134 18.81 48.65 -7.80
CA ASP A 134 19.79 49.72 -7.60
C ASP A 134 20.45 50.16 -8.92
N GLU A 135 20.79 49.21 -9.80
CA GLU A 135 21.26 49.52 -11.16
C GLU A 135 20.20 50.29 -11.95
N ARG A 136 18.93 49.86 -11.90
CA ARG A 136 17.82 50.56 -12.58
C ARG A 136 17.62 51.97 -12.04
N LYS A 137 17.76 52.17 -10.73
CA LYS A 137 17.72 53.50 -10.09
C LYS A 137 18.88 54.38 -10.56
N SER A 138 20.12 53.87 -10.52
CA SER A 138 21.32 54.58 -11.00
C SER A 138 21.21 54.97 -12.48
N TRP A 139 20.66 54.09 -13.32
CA TRP A 139 20.40 54.39 -14.73
C TRP A 139 19.36 55.50 -14.91
N ASN A 140 18.25 55.46 -14.18
CA ASN A 140 17.23 56.50 -14.21
C ASN A 140 17.78 57.87 -13.78
N GLU A 141 18.60 57.91 -12.72
CA GLU A 141 19.26 59.13 -12.24
C GLU A 141 20.24 59.69 -13.29
N LYS A 142 21.08 58.85 -13.89
CA LYS A 142 21.99 59.24 -14.99
C LYS A 142 21.21 59.80 -16.18
N MET A 143 20.16 59.12 -16.62
CA MET A 143 19.31 59.55 -17.74
C MET A 143 18.55 60.85 -17.43
N SER A 144 18.10 61.05 -16.18
CA SER A 144 17.48 62.30 -15.72
C SER A 144 18.47 63.46 -15.75
N ASN A 145 19.69 63.25 -15.26
CA ASN A 145 20.74 64.26 -15.27
C ASN A 145 21.20 64.62 -16.69
N GLU A 146 21.35 63.64 -17.60
CA GLU A 146 21.62 63.92 -19.02
C GLU A 146 20.46 64.66 -19.69
N ARG A 147 19.20 64.32 -19.39
CA ARG A 147 18.03 65.08 -19.88
C ARG A 147 18.05 66.54 -19.40
N LYS A 148 18.38 66.79 -18.13
CA LYS A 148 18.53 68.16 -17.58
C LYS A 148 19.64 68.93 -18.30
N LYS A 149 20.82 68.32 -18.49
CA LYS A 149 21.93 68.93 -19.25
C LYS A 149 21.53 69.26 -20.69
N TRP A 150 20.85 68.33 -21.37
CA TRP A 150 20.41 68.52 -22.76
C TRP A 150 19.39 69.67 -22.86
N ASN A 151 18.37 69.69 -21.98
CA ASN A 151 17.40 70.78 -21.92
C ASN A 151 18.07 72.14 -21.67
N ALA A 152 19.03 72.22 -20.73
CA ALA A 152 19.76 73.46 -20.44
C ALA A 152 20.66 73.90 -21.61
N SER A 153 21.27 72.96 -22.34
CA SER A 153 22.03 73.26 -23.56
C SER A 153 21.13 73.72 -24.70
N TRP A 154 19.92 73.16 -24.81
CA TRP A 154 18.96 73.49 -25.85
C TRP A 154 18.32 74.87 -25.60
N ALA A 155 18.00 75.19 -24.35
CA ALA A 155 17.56 76.53 -23.93
C ALA A 155 18.59 77.60 -24.33
N LYS A 156 19.87 77.41 -23.97
CA LYS A 156 20.96 78.32 -24.39
C LYS A 156 21.07 78.49 -25.91
N GLN A 157 20.85 77.42 -26.68
CA GLN A 157 20.84 77.53 -28.15
C GLN A 157 19.63 78.31 -28.67
N ASN A 158 18.45 78.15 -28.06
CA ASN A 158 17.28 78.96 -28.38
C ASN A 158 17.48 80.44 -28.02
N ASP A 159 18.07 80.76 -26.87
CA ASP A 159 18.34 82.15 -26.47
C ASP A 159 19.29 82.83 -27.48
N ILE A 160 20.36 82.13 -27.89
CA ILE A 160 21.28 82.60 -28.95
C ILE A 160 20.54 82.80 -30.28
N LEU A 161 19.67 81.87 -30.67
CA LEU A 161 18.87 82.00 -31.90
C LEU A 161 17.83 83.13 -31.82
N PHE A 162 17.27 83.38 -30.64
CA PHE A 162 16.34 84.48 -30.39
C PHE A 162 17.06 85.83 -30.52
N HIS A 163 18.19 86.01 -29.83
CA HIS A 163 19.01 87.22 -29.95
C HIS A 163 19.51 87.43 -31.39
N ALA A 164 20.00 86.40 -32.07
CA ALA A 164 20.43 86.52 -33.48
C ALA A 164 19.27 86.91 -34.41
N ARG A 165 18.04 86.44 -34.16
CA ARG A 165 16.84 86.90 -34.88
C ARG A 165 16.49 88.35 -34.56
N GLN A 166 16.62 88.77 -33.31
CA GLN A 166 16.36 90.14 -32.87
C GLN A 166 17.38 91.11 -33.47
N GLU A 167 18.67 90.79 -33.42
CA GLU A 167 19.75 91.55 -34.08
C GLU A 167 19.54 91.62 -35.60
N LEU A 168 19.17 90.52 -36.26
CA LEU A 168 18.85 90.52 -37.69
C LEU A 168 17.62 91.38 -38.02
N THR A 169 16.66 91.49 -37.11
CA THR A 169 15.48 92.36 -37.26
C THR A 169 15.87 93.83 -37.07
N ASN A 170 16.70 94.14 -36.07
CA ASN A 170 17.24 95.48 -35.84
C ASN A 170 18.12 95.94 -37.01
N ALA A 171 19.00 95.06 -37.52
CA ALA A 171 19.84 95.34 -38.68
C ALA A 171 19.00 95.58 -39.95
N LYS A 172 17.90 94.84 -40.15
CA LYS A 172 16.94 95.11 -41.23
C LYS A 172 16.26 96.47 -41.08
N ALA A 173 15.92 96.89 -39.86
CA ALA A 173 15.33 98.20 -39.57
C ALA A 173 16.33 99.36 -39.73
N ALA A 174 17.61 99.13 -39.44
CA ALA A 174 18.69 100.10 -39.64
C ALA A 174 19.23 100.15 -41.09
N ASN A 175 18.94 99.14 -41.92
CA ASN A 175 19.36 99.12 -43.32
C ASN A 175 18.80 100.29 -44.17
N PRO A 176 17.52 100.72 -44.06
CA PRO A 176 17.04 101.91 -44.76
C PRO A 176 17.69 103.21 -44.27
N THR A 177 17.98 103.37 -42.97
CA THR A 177 18.69 104.57 -42.46
C THR A 177 20.14 104.58 -42.91
N LEU A 178 20.85 103.45 -42.86
CA LEU A 178 22.20 103.32 -43.44
C LEU A 178 22.20 103.50 -44.95
N SER A 179 21.14 103.13 -45.67
CA SER A 179 21.01 103.39 -47.11
C SER A 179 20.74 104.86 -47.41
N GLN A 180 20.03 105.59 -46.53
CA GLN A 180 19.86 107.04 -46.63
C GLN A 180 21.15 107.78 -46.27
N GLU A 181 21.86 107.36 -45.22
CA GLU A 181 23.18 107.89 -44.87
C GLU A 181 24.21 107.59 -45.97
N LYS A 182 24.16 106.40 -46.59
CA LYS A 182 24.97 106.07 -47.76
C LYS A 182 24.61 106.93 -48.96
N ALA A 183 23.33 107.18 -49.24
CA ALA A 183 22.93 108.11 -50.31
C ALA A 183 23.33 109.56 -50.02
N ALA A 184 23.30 109.99 -48.75
CA ALA A 184 23.77 111.30 -48.33
C ALA A 184 25.30 111.42 -48.40
N ALA A 185 26.03 110.39 -47.95
CA ALA A 185 27.48 110.29 -48.07
C ALA A 185 27.93 110.15 -49.53
N GLU A 186 27.16 109.48 -50.38
CA GLU A 186 27.37 109.42 -51.82
C GLU A 186 27.09 110.77 -52.47
N ALA A 187 26.03 111.50 -52.09
CA ALA A 187 25.78 112.86 -52.55
C ALA A 187 26.86 113.86 -52.09
N ILE A 188 27.37 113.71 -50.86
CA ILE A 188 28.55 114.45 -50.35
C ILE A 188 29.80 114.02 -51.14
N SER A 189 29.96 112.73 -51.46
CA SER A 189 31.07 112.23 -52.26
C SER A 189 30.99 112.72 -53.70
N VAL A 190 29.80 112.88 -54.28
CA VAL A 190 29.57 113.43 -55.62
C VAL A 190 29.90 114.92 -55.62
N LYS A 191 29.49 115.68 -54.59
CA LYS A 191 29.93 117.08 -54.41
C LYS A 191 31.45 117.17 -54.20
N ALA A 192 32.03 116.26 -53.44
CA ALA A 192 33.49 116.17 -53.23
C ALA A 192 34.23 115.64 -54.47
N LEU A 193 33.57 114.89 -55.37
CA LEU A 193 34.07 114.44 -56.67
C LEU A 193 33.86 115.49 -57.76
N GLN A 194 32.90 116.41 -57.61
CA GLN A 194 32.82 117.64 -58.38
C GLN A 194 34.02 118.54 -58.00
N ALA A 195 34.19 118.82 -56.71
CA ALA A 195 35.35 119.55 -56.20
C ALA A 195 36.69 118.84 -56.46
N LYS A 196 36.72 117.50 -56.47
CA LYS A 196 37.88 116.71 -56.93
C LYS A 196 37.97 116.58 -58.44
N ALA A 197 36.96 116.83 -59.26
CA ALA A 197 37.14 116.95 -60.70
C ALA A 197 37.82 118.28 -61.03
N ASP A 198 37.43 119.34 -60.32
CA ASP A 198 38.10 120.64 -60.35
C ASP A 198 39.54 120.57 -59.79
N ALA A 199 39.80 119.74 -58.77
CA ALA A 199 41.14 119.55 -58.19
C ALA A 199 42.00 118.42 -58.81
N LEU A 200 41.42 117.38 -59.45
CA LEU A 200 42.17 116.31 -60.16
C LEU A 200 42.46 116.68 -61.61
N LYS A 201 42.00 117.84 -62.07
CA LYS A 201 42.65 118.58 -63.16
C LYS A 201 43.97 119.22 -62.73
N ALA A 202 44.26 119.26 -61.42
CA ALA A 202 45.47 119.84 -60.81
C ALA A 202 46.29 118.83 -59.95
N LEU A 203 45.89 117.57 -59.87
CA LEU A 203 46.56 116.52 -59.08
C LEU A 203 46.54 115.16 -59.80
N GLY A 204 46.86 115.19 -61.09
CA GLY A 204 47.12 114.00 -61.92
C GLY A 204 48.49 113.35 -61.67
N GLU A 205 49.01 113.42 -60.44
CA GLU A 205 50.33 112.89 -60.07
C GLU A 205 50.21 111.94 -58.86
N ALA A 206 50.52 110.65 -59.09
CA ALA A 206 50.68 109.53 -58.13
C ALA A 206 49.56 109.29 -57.09
N LYS A 207 48.60 108.38 -57.32
CA LYS A 207 48.65 106.90 -57.10
C LYS A 207 49.09 106.46 -55.68
N GLU A 208 48.18 105.90 -54.86
CA GLU A 208 47.99 104.43 -54.55
C GLU A 208 49.19 103.77 -53.81
N ALA A 209 49.15 102.86 -52.81
CA ALA A 209 48.17 102.10 -51.99
C ALA A 209 48.95 101.44 -50.80
N GLY A 210 48.46 100.63 -49.83
CA GLY A 210 47.11 100.19 -49.43
C GLY A 210 47.06 98.91 -48.53
N LEU A 211 46.98 99.07 -47.20
CA LEU A 211 46.39 98.14 -46.19
C LEU A 211 47.09 96.79 -45.78
N VAL A 212 46.53 96.18 -44.69
CA VAL A 212 46.98 95.00 -43.88
C VAL A 212 45.83 93.91 -43.87
N PRO A 213 45.52 93.05 -42.85
CA PRO A 213 46.19 91.90 -42.16
C PRO A 213 45.39 90.53 -42.08
N GLN A 214 46.01 89.47 -41.50
CA GLN A 214 45.49 88.36 -40.60
C GLN A 214 44.49 87.19 -40.97
N ARG A 215 44.87 85.93 -40.57
CA ARG A 215 44.20 84.71 -39.91
C ARG A 215 42.67 84.38 -40.11
N PRO A 216 42.11 83.11 -39.98
CA PRO A 216 42.22 82.16 -38.83
C PRO A 216 41.86 80.61 -39.02
N LEU A 217 41.46 79.92 -37.92
CA LEU A 217 41.26 78.45 -37.64
C LEU A 217 39.96 77.73 -38.12
N LYS A 218 39.91 76.36 -38.02
CA LYS A 218 38.69 75.55 -37.66
C LYS A 218 38.95 74.15 -37.03
N ARG A 219 37.89 73.49 -36.49
CA ARG A 219 37.85 72.38 -35.49
C ARG A 219 37.68 70.93 -36.06
N PRO A 220 37.89 69.85 -35.24
CA PRO A 220 37.60 68.46 -35.61
C PRO A 220 36.30 67.84 -35.01
N HIS A 221 35.87 66.69 -35.56
CA HIS A 221 34.75 65.83 -35.11
C HIS A 221 35.18 64.35 -35.12
N ARG A 222 34.77 63.53 -34.13
CA ARG A 222 34.56 62.05 -34.23
C ARG A 222 34.12 61.43 -32.89
N ARG A 223 32.98 60.70 -32.86
CA ARG A 223 32.64 59.56 -31.96
C ARG A 223 31.23 59.01 -32.25
N ARG A 224 31.12 57.96 -33.08
CA ARG A 224 29.89 57.14 -33.31
C ARG A 224 30.28 55.82 -34.01
N ALA A 225 30.37 54.70 -33.26
CA ALA A 225 30.62 53.36 -33.85
C ALA A 225 30.39 52.14 -32.93
N VAL A 226 30.59 52.25 -31.61
CA VAL A 226 30.86 51.06 -30.76
C VAL A 226 29.59 50.35 -30.23
N LEU A 227 28.54 51.11 -29.88
CA LEU A 227 27.32 50.58 -29.24
C LEU A 227 26.55 49.48 -30.02
N PRO A 228 26.37 49.53 -31.36
CA PRO A 228 25.51 48.58 -32.07
C PRO A 228 25.99 47.12 -32.06
N ARG A 229 27.30 46.88 -31.91
CA ARG A 229 27.88 45.53 -32.02
C ARG A 229 27.68 44.68 -30.76
N LEU A 230 27.69 45.31 -29.58
CA LEU A 230 27.49 44.61 -28.30
C LEU A 230 26.04 44.13 -28.13
N LEU A 231 25.07 44.95 -28.53
CA LEU A 231 23.64 44.61 -28.47
C LEU A 231 23.34 43.35 -29.31
N LYS A 232 23.91 43.27 -30.52
CA LYS A 232 23.72 42.16 -31.46
C LYS A 232 24.29 40.82 -30.95
N ARG A 233 25.35 40.84 -30.13
CA ARG A 233 25.89 39.63 -29.46
C ARG A 233 24.98 39.16 -28.32
N ARG A 234 24.49 40.08 -27.47
CA ARG A 234 23.58 39.74 -26.35
C ARG A 234 22.24 39.17 -26.83
N MET A 235 21.66 39.71 -27.91
CA MET A 235 20.43 39.12 -28.48
C MET A 235 20.66 37.70 -28.99
N ARG A 236 21.81 37.41 -29.63
CA ARG A 236 22.12 36.04 -30.10
C ARG A 236 22.31 35.05 -28.96
N SER A 237 22.97 35.42 -27.87
CA SER A 237 23.12 34.51 -26.72
C SER A 237 21.80 34.26 -26.01
N ALA A 238 20.97 35.30 -25.83
CA ALA A 238 19.64 35.15 -25.24
C ALA A 238 18.72 34.26 -26.10
N PHE A 239 18.76 34.40 -27.43
CA PHE A 239 17.97 33.57 -28.34
C PHE A 239 18.38 32.09 -28.29
N ALA A 240 19.69 31.82 -28.24
CA ALA A 240 20.20 30.45 -28.08
C ALA A 240 19.83 29.84 -26.71
N GLU A 241 19.85 30.63 -25.64
CA GLU A 241 19.43 30.18 -24.30
C GLU A 241 17.92 29.91 -24.23
N VAL A 242 17.09 30.72 -24.91
CA VAL A 242 15.65 30.48 -25.05
C VAL A 242 15.39 29.18 -25.81
N GLN A 243 16.03 28.95 -26.96
CA GLN A 243 15.89 27.68 -27.70
C GLN A 243 16.34 26.45 -26.89
N ALA A 244 17.44 26.56 -26.13
CA ALA A 244 17.90 25.47 -25.28
C ALA A 244 16.89 25.14 -24.15
N ARG A 245 16.27 26.18 -23.56
CA ARG A 245 15.20 26.01 -22.56
C ARG A 245 13.91 25.46 -23.18
N GLU A 246 13.57 25.87 -24.39
CA GLU A 246 12.39 25.39 -25.13
C GLU A 246 12.49 23.88 -25.40
N VAL A 247 13.65 23.41 -25.88
CA VAL A 247 13.94 21.97 -26.04
C VAL A 247 13.86 21.24 -24.70
N ALA A 248 14.45 21.79 -23.63
CA ALA A 248 14.39 21.18 -22.30
C ALA A 248 12.95 21.10 -21.74
N VAL A 249 12.10 22.09 -22.03
CA VAL A 249 10.67 22.04 -21.67
C VAL A 249 9.97 20.94 -22.45
N THR A 250 10.23 20.76 -23.75
CA THR A 250 9.61 19.67 -24.53
C THR A 250 10.02 18.27 -24.04
N ASP A 251 11.28 18.06 -23.63
CA ASP A 251 11.73 16.81 -22.99
C ASP A 251 11.00 16.57 -21.66
N LEU A 252 10.94 17.60 -20.81
CA LEU A 252 10.25 17.52 -19.52
C LEU A 252 8.76 17.21 -19.70
N THR A 253 8.06 17.85 -20.64
CA THR A 253 6.67 17.55 -20.95
C THR A 253 6.49 16.10 -21.40
N ALA A 254 7.33 15.59 -22.31
CA ALA A 254 7.26 14.20 -22.76
C ALA A 254 7.50 13.20 -21.61
N ARG A 255 8.44 13.51 -20.70
CA ARG A 255 8.73 12.69 -19.52
C ARG A 255 7.62 12.73 -18.48
N VAL A 256 6.96 13.88 -18.29
CA VAL A 256 5.79 14.03 -17.41
C VAL A 256 4.62 13.23 -17.95
N SER A 257 4.26 13.36 -19.23
CA SER A 257 3.17 12.57 -19.82
C SER A 257 3.45 11.07 -19.89
N ALA A 258 4.73 10.66 -19.94
CA ALA A 258 5.10 9.27 -19.77
C ALA A 258 5.04 8.80 -18.30
N ALA A 259 5.21 9.69 -17.32
CA ALA A 259 5.05 9.38 -15.90
C ALA A 259 3.57 9.30 -15.50
N GLU A 260 2.73 10.21 -16.00
CA GLU A 260 1.27 10.21 -15.83
C GLU A 260 0.68 8.87 -16.29
N LYS A 261 0.95 8.44 -17.53
CA LYS A 261 0.49 7.14 -18.04
C LYS A 261 0.94 5.93 -17.23
N ARG A 262 2.10 6.00 -16.54
CA ARG A 262 2.56 4.94 -15.64
C ARG A 262 1.83 4.99 -14.29
N ALA A 263 1.49 6.17 -13.80
CA ALA A 263 0.69 6.34 -12.60
C ALA A 263 -0.76 5.84 -12.83
N ASP A 264 -1.36 6.16 -13.99
CA ASP A 264 -2.68 5.68 -14.37
C ASP A 264 -2.72 4.14 -14.45
N ALA A 265 -1.79 3.52 -15.18
CA ALA A 265 -1.69 2.07 -15.29
C ALA A 265 -1.40 1.39 -13.94
N ALA A 266 -0.65 2.04 -13.03
CA ALA A 266 -0.42 1.54 -11.68
C ALA A 266 -1.68 1.66 -10.79
N ALA A 267 -2.51 2.69 -11.00
CA ALA A 267 -3.79 2.83 -10.32
C ALA A 267 -4.78 1.75 -10.77
N GLU A 268 -4.92 1.53 -12.08
CA GLU A 268 -5.74 0.44 -12.65
C GLU A 268 -5.31 -0.94 -12.13
N ALA A 269 -3.99 -1.23 -12.11
CA ALA A 269 -3.47 -2.48 -11.57
C ALA A 269 -3.75 -2.64 -10.06
N LYS A 270 -3.68 -1.54 -9.28
CA LYS A 270 -4.01 -1.53 -7.86
C LYS A 270 -5.51 -1.76 -7.63
N ASP A 271 -6.39 -1.17 -8.44
CA ASP A 271 -7.84 -1.36 -8.32
C ASP A 271 -8.26 -2.78 -8.74
N ALA A 272 -7.62 -3.35 -9.77
CA ALA A 272 -7.79 -4.76 -10.13
C ALA A 272 -7.34 -5.72 -9.00
N LEU A 273 -6.20 -5.43 -8.34
CA LEU A 273 -5.74 -6.18 -7.17
C LEU A 273 -6.73 -6.06 -5.99
N VAL A 274 -7.25 -4.87 -5.69
CA VAL A 274 -8.29 -4.69 -4.65
C VAL A 274 -9.55 -5.50 -4.98
N SER A 275 -10.00 -5.51 -6.24
CA SER A 275 -11.13 -6.35 -6.65
C SER A 275 -10.87 -7.85 -6.44
N SER A 276 -9.66 -8.34 -6.78
CA SER A 276 -9.28 -9.73 -6.53
C SER A 276 -9.18 -10.09 -5.05
N PHE A 277 -8.75 -9.15 -4.21
CA PHE A 277 -8.67 -9.33 -2.76
C PHE A 277 -10.05 -9.43 -2.13
N ASN A 278 -10.98 -8.55 -2.52
CA ASN A 278 -12.36 -8.58 -2.05
C ASN A 278 -13.07 -9.89 -2.46
N GLN A 279 -12.79 -10.41 -3.67
CA GLN A 279 -13.30 -11.71 -4.11
C GLN A 279 -12.75 -12.85 -3.23
N LEU A 280 -11.44 -12.89 -2.99
CA LEU A 280 -10.81 -13.88 -2.11
C LEU A 280 -11.34 -13.81 -0.66
N GLU A 281 -11.68 -12.61 -0.16
CA GLU A 281 -12.28 -12.43 1.15
C GLU A 281 -13.72 -13.00 1.21
N ALA A 282 -14.54 -12.72 0.19
CA ALA A 282 -15.88 -13.30 0.06
C ALA A 282 -15.87 -14.84 -0.12
N ASP A 283 -14.93 -15.35 -0.92
CA ASP A 283 -14.72 -16.78 -1.15
C ASP A 283 -14.29 -17.51 0.13
N ARG A 284 -13.35 -16.92 0.87
CA ARG A 284 -12.91 -17.42 2.18
C ARG A 284 -14.05 -17.43 3.19
N GLU A 285 -14.86 -16.37 3.25
CA GLU A 285 -15.95 -16.30 4.21
C GLU A 285 -17.06 -17.30 3.88
N TRP A 286 -17.41 -17.47 2.59
CA TRP A 286 -18.35 -18.51 2.15
C TRP A 286 -17.87 -19.93 2.52
N LEU A 287 -16.59 -20.25 2.25
CA LEU A 287 -16.00 -21.54 2.64
C LEU A 287 -16.05 -21.77 4.15
N ARG A 288 -15.78 -20.72 4.94
CA ARG A 288 -15.79 -20.76 6.42
C ARG A 288 -17.18 -20.97 7.00
N THR A 289 -18.19 -20.33 6.42
CA THR A 289 -19.56 -20.29 6.95
C THR A 289 -20.43 -21.43 6.45
N HIS A 290 -20.33 -21.78 5.16
CA HIS A 290 -21.22 -22.73 4.50
C HIS A 290 -20.44 -23.89 3.88
N GLY A 291 -19.42 -23.61 3.05
CA GLY A 291 -18.78 -24.60 2.18
C GLY A 291 -18.23 -25.83 2.92
N ILE A 292 -17.44 -25.64 3.99
CA ILE A 292 -16.87 -26.77 4.77
C ILE A 292 -17.97 -27.62 5.40
N ALA A 293 -19.04 -27.01 5.93
CA ALA A 293 -20.12 -27.74 6.57
C ALA A 293 -20.87 -28.62 5.55
N ARG A 294 -21.14 -28.10 4.35
CA ARG A 294 -21.81 -28.83 3.26
C ARG A 294 -20.96 -29.97 2.69
N ILE A 295 -19.65 -29.77 2.55
CA ILE A 295 -18.71 -30.83 2.13
C ILE A 295 -18.74 -31.99 3.16
N VAL A 296 -18.69 -31.69 4.46
CA VAL A 296 -18.78 -32.71 5.52
C VAL A 296 -20.14 -33.40 5.52
N GLU A 297 -21.23 -32.65 5.35
CA GLU A 297 -22.59 -33.18 5.24
C GLU A 297 -22.71 -34.16 4.06
N ALA A 298 -22.19 -33.82 2.88
CA ALA A 298 -22.19 -34.69 1.70
C ALA A 298 -21.39 -35.99 1.93
N ILE A 299 -20.23 -35.92 2.59
CA ILE A 299 -19.41 -37.08 2.94
C ILE A 299 -20.13 -38.01 3.94
N MET A 300 -20.78 -37.45 4.95
CA MET A 300 -21.55 -38.25 5.93
C MET A 300 -22.80 -38.89 5.32
N ASN A 301 -23.47 -38.18 4.40
CA ASN A 301 -24.70 -38.63 3.74
C ASN A 301 -24.44 -39.47 2.48
N ALA A 302 -23.18 -39.75 2.14
CA ALA A 302 -22.84 -40.55 0.97
C ALA A 302 -23.44 -41.98 1.05
N PRO A 303 -24.04 -42.51 -0.04
CA PRO A 303 -24.70 -43.81 -0.03
C PRO A 303 -23.72 -44.97 0.26
N GLU A 304 -22.44 -44.82 -0.08
CA GLU A 304 -21.36 -45.74 0.27
C GLU A 304 -21.13 -45.78 1.79
N THR A 305 -21.13 -44.61 2.45
CA THR A 305 -21.03 -44.49 3.92
C THR A 305 -22.21 -45.19 4.60
N ALA A 306 -23.44 -44.95 4.12
CA ALA A 306 -24.65 -45.58 4.68
C ALA A 306 -24.65 -47.11 4.51
N SER A 307 -24.44 -47.59 3.28
CA SER A 307 -24.47 -49.02 2.96
C SER A 307 -23.32 -49.80 3.62
N GLY A 308 -22.11 -49.24 3.66
CA GLY A 308 -20.97 -49.84 4.35
C GLY A 308 -21.17 -49.89 5.87
N LEU A 309 -21.74 -48.83 6.48
CA LEU A 309 -22.06 -48.81 7.91
C LEU A 309 -23.13 -49.86 8.27
N ASP A 310 -24.15 -50.03 7.43
CA ASP A 310 -25.19 -51.04 7.65
C ASP A 310 -24.66 -52.47 7.51
N LEU A 311 -23.76 -52.72 6.56
CA LEU A 311 -23.03 -54.00 6.46
C LEU A 311 -22.17 -54.26 7.71
N VAL A 312 -21.48 -53.26 8.23
CA VAL A 312 -20.70 -53.37 9.49
C VAL A 312 -21.62 -53.67 10.68
N LYS A 313 -22.79 -53.02 10.79
CA LYS A 313 -23.80 -53.33 11.82
C LYS A 313 -24.30 -54.77 11.72
N GLU A 314 -24.62 -55.26 10.51
CA GLU A 314 -25.05 -56.65 10.28
C GLU A 314 -23.97 -57.64 10.75
N ARG A 315 -22.70 -57.46 10.32
CA ARG A 315 -21.61 -58.36 10.73
C ARG A 315 -21.25 -58.24 12.20
N ALA A 316 -21.40 -57.07 12.82
CA ALA A 316 -21.21 -56.90 14.25
C ALA A 316 -22.30 -57.64 15.05
N HIS A 317 -23.55 -57.62 14.56
CA HIS A 317 -24.64 -58.40 15.15
C HIS A 317 -24.41 -59.91 15.00
N ASP A 318 -24.03 -60.40 13.81
CA ASP A 318 -23.68 -61.82 13.58
C ASP A 318 -22.57 -62.29 14.55
N ALA A 319 -21.48 -61.53 14.64
CA ALA A 319 -20.34 -61.85 15.50
C ALA A 319 -20.70 -61.79 16.98
N GLY A 320 -21.44 -60.77 17.41
CA GLY A 320 -21.96 -60.64 18.77
C GLY A 320 -22.90 -61.78 19.15
N PHE A 321 -23.78 -62.20 18.24
CA PHE A 321 -24.70 -63.32 18.46
C PHE A 321 -23.95 -64.64 18.60
N LYS A 322 -22.99 -64.95 17.70
CA LYS A 322 -22.15 -66.17 17.82
C LYS A 322 -21.36 -66.18 19.13
N ALA A 323 -20.74 -65.06 19.49
CA ALA A 323 -19.99 -64.93 20.75
C ALA A 323 -20.88 -65.11 21.99
N GLY A 324 -22.08 -64.48 22.00
CA GLY A 324 -23.06 -64.62 23.07
C GLY A 324 -23.59 -66.05 23.21
N TYR A 325 -23.94 -66.70 22.10
CA TYR A 325 -24.40 -68.09 22.08
C TYR A 325 -23.33 -69.06 22.62
N ASN A 326 -22.07 -68.89 22.19
CA ASN A 326 -20.96 -69.70 22.69
C ASN A 326 -20.70 -69.48 24.19
N ARG A 327 -20.86 -68.25 24.69
CA ARG A 327 -20.78 -67.93 26.13
C ARG A 327 -21.91 -68.61 26.92
N CYS A 328 -23.13 -68.61 26.40
CA CYS A 328 -24.28 -69.31 27.00
C CYS A 328 -24.06 -70.83 27.05
N ILE A 329 -23.57 -71.45 25.99
CA ILE A 329 -23.16 -72.87 26.00
C ILE A 329 -22.11 -73.12 27.09
N GLY A 330 -21.08 -72.25 27.18
CA GLY A 330 -20.07 -72.32 28.23
C GLY A 330 -20.67 -72.36 29.64
N HIS A 331 -21.60 -71.46 29.95
CA HIS A 331 -22.28 -71.42 31.26
C HIS A 331 -23.17 -72.67 31.51
N ILE A 332 -23.91 -73.15 30.50
CA ILE A 332 -24.78 -74.32 30.65
C ILE A 332 -23.95 -75.60 30.84
N ASN A 333 -22.81 -75.72 30.16
CA ASN A 333 -21.94 -76.89 30.26
C ASN A 333 -21.34 -77.12 31.64
N VAL A 334 -21.14 -76.06 32.43
CA VAL A 334 -20.72 -76.17 33.85
C VAL A 334 -21.79 -76.88 34.70
N LEU A 335 -23.06 -76.82 34.29
CA LEU A 335 -24.21 -77.34 35.04
C LEU A 335 -24.79 -78.66 34.47
N SER A 336 -24.32 -79.16 33.32
CA SER A 336 -24.95 -80.27 32.62
C SER A 336 -23.99 -81.42 32.27
N VAL A 337 -24.28 -82.61 32.78
CA VAL A 337 -23.57 -83.86 32.45
C VAL A 337 -23.96 -84.32 31.04
N GLY A 338 -23.26 -83.79 30.03
CA GLY A 338 -23.51 -84.12 28.63
C GLY A 338 -22.81 -83.22 27.61
N GLY A 339 -22.50 -81.96 27.98
CA GLY A 339 -21.74 -81.03 27.14
C GLY A 339 -22.45 -80.62 25.85
N TYR A 340 -23.22 -79.54 25.91
CA TYR A 340 -23.72 -78.85 24.72
C TYR A 340 -22.56 -78.34 23.87
N THR A 341 -22.75 -78.37 22.55
CA THR A 341 -21.78 -77.89 21.57
C THR A 341 -22.48 -76.96 20.59
N ASP A 342 -21.72 -76.11 19.92
CA ASP A 342 -22.22 -75.18 18.90
C ASP A 342 -22.75 -75.86 17.63
N LYS A 343 -22.76 -77.21 17.58
CA LYS A 343 -23.22 -78.03 16.46
C LYS A 343 -24.64 -77.72 15.98
N ALA A 344 -25.50 -77.20 16.86
CA ALA A 344 -26.86 -76.79 16.56
C ALA A 344 -27.01 -75.29 16.21
N SER A 345 -25.90 -74.52 16.24
CA SER A 345 -25.89 -73.12 15.84
C SER A 345 -25.90 -72.97 14.32
N GLY A 346 -26.74 -72.08 13.80
CA GLY A 346 -26.69 -71.65 12.40
C GLY A 346 -25.36 -70.98 12.01
N PHE A 347 -24.52 -70.60 12.99
CA PHE A 347 -23.23 -69.96 12.78
C PHE A 347 -22.02 -70.89 12.97
N ARG A 348 -22.22 -72.20 13.22
CA ARG A 348 -21.16 -73.17 13.56
C ARG A 348 -19.88 -72.99 12.71
N ASP A 349 -20.01 -73.22 11.40
CA ASP A 349 -18.90 -73.18 10.44
C ASP A 349 -18.72 -71.79 9.77
N VAL A 350 -19.38 -70.75 10.32
CA VAL A 350 -19.29 -69.36 9.83
C VAL A 350 -18.23 -68.58 10.60
N ASP A 351 -17.22 -68.08 9.89
CA ASP A 351 -16.28 -67.11 10.46
C ASP A 351 -16.91 -65.70 10.52
N THR A 352 -17.70 -65.47 11.57
CA THR A 352 -18.37 -64.18 11.80
C THR A 352 -17.38 -63.07 12.17
N GLU A 353 -16.26 -63.40 12.82
CA GLU A 353 -15.26 -62.41 13.22
C GLU A 353 -14.38 -61.97 12.04
N GLY A 354 -13.96 -62.91 11.19
CA GLY A 354 -13.30 -62.60 9.91
C GLY A 354 -14.20 -61.83 8.96
N ARG A 355 -15.51 -62.16 8.89
CA ARG A 355 -16.49 -61.37 8.12
C ARG A 355 -16.67 -59.96 8.66
N LEU A 356 -16.67 -59.76 9.97
CA LEU A 356 -16.69 -58.42 10.57
C LEU A 356 -15.42 -57.64 10.23
N LYS A 357 -14.23 -58.24 10.38
CA LYS A 357 -12.96 -57.61 10.01
C LYS A 357 -12.91 -57.23 8.52
N ALA A 358 -13.39 -58.11 7.64
CA ALA A 358 -13.50 -57.83 6.21
C ALA A 358 -14.49 -56.71 5.88
N ALA A 359 -15.65 -56.66 6.56
CA ALA A 359 -16.61 -55.56 6.40
C ALA A 359 -16.06 -54.21 6.90
N VAL A 360 -15.33 -54.20 8.02
CA VAL A 360 -14.68 -52.98 8.54
C VAL A 360 -13.55 -52.52 7.60
N ALA A 361 -12.73 -53.44 7.08
CA ALA A 361 -11.73 -53.08 6.06
C ALA A 361 -12.41 -52.50 4.81
N SER A 362 -13.41 -53.20 4.26
CA SER A 362 -14.18 -52.74 3.11
C SER A 362 -14.83 -51.36 3.33
N PHE A 363 -15.28 -51.03 4.54
CA PHE A 363 -15.84 -49.72 4.86
C PHE A 363 -14.82 -48.59 4.73
N TYR A 364 -13.59 -48.80 5.20
CA TYR A 364 -12.52 -47.80 5.08
C TYR A 364 -11.85 -47.78 3.70
N ASP A 365 -11.84 -48.90 2.98
CA ASP A 365 -11.23 -49.04 1.66
C ASP A 365 -12.17 -48.61 0.51
N THR A 366 -13.46 -48.39 0.78
CA THR A 366 -14.43 -47.97 -0.26
C THR A 366 -14.27 -46.46 -0.56
N PRO A 367 -13.96 -46.07 -1.82
CA PRO A 367 -13.91 -44.67 -2.20
C PRO A 367 -15.32 -44.06 -2.23
N LEU A 368 -15.47 -42.84 -1.73
CA LEU A 368 -16.72 -42.08 -1.80
C LEU A 368 -16.77 -41.28 -3.10
N ALA A 369 -17.83 -41.42 -3.90
CA ALA A 369 -17.95 -40.70 -5.18
C ALA A 369 -17.87 -39.16 -4.99
N CYS A 370 -18.51 -38.65 -3.94
CA CYS A 370 -18.50 -37.22 -3.60
C CYS A 370 -17.11 -36.66 -3.27
N VAL A 371 -16.15 -37.50 -2.83
CA VAL A 371 -14.77 -37.07 -2.58
C VAL A 371 -13.98 -36.98 -3.89
N GLY A 372 -14.30 -37.81 -4.89
CA GLY A 372 -13.75 -37.66 -6.24
C GLY A 372 -14.21 -36.37 -6.93
N GLU A 373 -15.52 -36.08 -6.88
CA GLU A 373 -16.09 -34.84 -7.43
C GLU A 373 -15.54 -33.57 -6.75
N LEU A 374 -15.23 -33.66 -5.45
CA LEU A 374 -14.57 -32.61 -4.68
C LEU A 374 -13.12 -32.38 -5.18
N ASP A 375 -12.33 -33.45 -5.35
CA ASP A 375 -10.93 -33.36 -5.79
C ASP A 375 -10.83 -32.78 -7.23
N ASP A 376 -11.71 -33.23 -8.12
CA ASP A 376 -11.86 -32.68 -9.48
C ASP A 376 -12.18 -31.17 -9.48
N CYS A 377 -12.98 -30.69 -8.52
CA CYS A 377 -13.31 -29.27 -8.39
C CYS A 377 -12.18 -28.43 -7.80
N LEU A 378 -11.42 -28.96 -6.84
CA LEU A 378 -10.26 -28.30 -6.25
C LEU A 378 -9.09 -28.15 -7.24
N GLY A 379 -9.07 -28.94 -8.32
CA GLY A 379 -8.07 -28.85 -9.40
C GLY A 379 -8.20 -27.63 -10.33
N VAL A 380 -9.23 -26.79 -10.21
CA VAL A 380 -9.53 -25.69 -11.14
C VAL A 380 -9.38 -24.31 -10.48
N ALA A 381 -9.00 -23.28 -11.24
CA ALA A 381 -8.77 -21.93 -10.70
C ALA A 381 -10.02 -21.25 -10.13
N ASP A 382 -11.21 -21.65 -10.59
CA ASP A 382 -12.55 -21.20 -10.16
C ASP A 382 -13.19 -22.15 -9.13
N TYR A 383 -12.39 -22.91 -8.36
CA TYR A 383 -12.86 -23.97 -7.48
C TYR A 383 -13.98 -23.54 -6.51
N VAL A 384 -13.97 -22.31 -5.98
CA VAL A 384 -14.99 -21.85 -5.02
C VAL A 384 -16.35 -21.68 -5.68
N ASP A 385 -16.42 -21.18 -6.91
CA ASP A 385 -17.67 -21.09 -7.66
C ASP A 385 -18.20 -22.47 -8.08
N ARG A 386 -17.30 -23.42 -8.36
CA ARG A 386 -17.65 -24.82 -8.56
C ARG A 386 -18.20 -25.48 -7.30
N LEU A 387 -17.59 -25.21 -6.14
CA LEU A 387 -18.08 -25.67 -4.85
C LEU A 387 -19.44 -25.07 -4.51
N ARG A 388 -19.70 -23.81 -4.84
CA ARG A 388 -21.05 -23.19 -4.72
C ARG A 388 -22.08 -23.88 -5.62
N MET A 389 -21.69 -24.37 -6.80
CA MET A 389 -22.60 -25.12 -7.70
C MET A 389 -22.84 -26.56 -7.23
N LEU A 390 -21.84 -27.24 -6.69
CA LEU A 390 -21.99 -28.60 -6.12
C LEU A 390 -22.71 -28.61 -4.77
N TYR A 391 -22.42 -27.61 -3.95
CA TYR A 391 -22.93 -27.46 -2.58
C TYR A 391 -23.65 -26.12 -2.46
N PRO A 392 -24.81 -25.96 -3.12
CA PRO A 392 -25.55 -24.71 -3.11
C PRO A 392 -25.97 -24.35 -1.69
N ASP A 393 -25.97 -23.04 -1.41
CA ASP A 393 -26.59 -22.51 -0.21
C ASP A 393 -28.09 -22.83 -0.29
N VAL A 394 -28.54 -23.73 0.59
CA VAL A 394 -29.98 -23.93 0.82
C VAL A 394 -30.46 -22.64 1.48
N GLU A 395 -31.26 -21.86 0.76
CA GLU A 395 -32.07 -20.77 1.33
C GLU A 395 -32.69 -21.29 2.63
N GLU A 396 -32.45 -20.63 3.76
CA GLU A 396 -33.09 -21.01 5.01
C GLU A 396 -34.60 -20.90 4.80
N GLU A 397 -35.32 -22.03 4.76
CA GLU A 397 -36.78 -21.99 4.87
C GLU A 397 -37.10 -21.29 6.19
N GLU A 398 -37.63 -20.06 6.09
CA GLU A 398 -38.14 -19.35 7.26
C GLU A 398 -39.07 -20.30 8.03
N PRO A 399 -38.81 -20.60 9.32
CA PRO A 399 -39.59 -21.58 10.04
C PRO A 399 -41.04 -21.10 10.12
N ALA A 400 -41.91 -21.78 9.36
CA ALA A 400 -43.31 -21.43 9.20
C ALA A 400 -43.97 -21.18 10.56
N GLY A 401 -44.62 -20.02 10.69
CA GLY A 401 -44.89 -19.36 11.96
C GLY A 401 -45.37 -20.28 13.10
N GLY A 402 -44.53 -20.38 14.14
CA GLY A 402 -44.90 -21.00 15.40
C GLY A 402 -46.07 -20.26 16.04
N ALA A 403 -47.26 -20.87 16.00
CA ALA A 403 -48.49 -20.28 16.49
C ALA A 403 -48.39 -19.96 18.00
N GLY A 404 -48.46 -18.68 18.33
CA GLY A 404 -48.67 -18.22 19.71
C GLY A 404 -50.08 -18.60 20.17
N GLY A 405 -50.20 -19.77 20.80
CA GLY A 405 -51.43 -20.22 21.46
C GLY A 405 -51.68 -19.43 22.74
N ASP A 406 -52.18 -18.20 22.61
CA ASP A 406 -52.58 -17.39 23.76
C ASP A 406 -53.88 -17.92 24.40
N ALA A 407 -54.02 -17.69 25.71
CA ALA A 407 -54.97 -18.37 26.56
C ALA A 407 -56.42 -17.89 26.34
N GLY A 408 -57.36 -18.84 26.47
CA GLY A 408 -58.77 -18.59 26.20
C GLY A 408 -59.48 -17.66 27.20
N THR A 409 -60.15 -16.65 26.65
CA THR A 409 -61.43 -16.09 27.14
C THR A 409 -62.28 -15.81 25.88
N SER A 410 -63.61 -15.87 25.83
CA SER A 410 -64.67 -16.06 26.82
C SER A 410 -65.88 -16.77 26.14
N GLY A 411 -66.92 -17.14 26.90
CA GLY A 411 -67.98 -18.05 26.44
C GLY A 411 -69.21 -17.44 25.76
N THR A 412 -70.32 -18.19 25.85
CA THR A 412 -71.60 -18.07 25.11
C THR A 412 -71.53 -18.52 23.64
N LYS A 413 -72.44 -19.35 23.14
CA LYS A 413 -73.83 -19.61 23.59
C LYS A 413 -74.24 -21.07 23.41
#